data_AF-A0AAV8VN76-F1
#
_entry.id   AF-A0AAV8VN76-F1
#
_cell.length_a   1.000
_cell.length_b   1.000
_cell.length_c   1.000
_cell.angle_alpha   90.00
_cell.angle_beta   90.00
_cell.angle_gamma   90.00
#
_symmetry.space_group_name_H-M   'P 1'
#
loop_
_entity.id
_entity.type
_entity.pdbx_description
1 polymer ?
#
loop_
_entity_poly.entity_id
_entity_poly.type
_entity_poly.pdbx_seq_one_letter_code
_entity_poly.pdbx_strand_id
1 'polypeptide(L)'
;MKRGQEEIKKDMKKSQQSQEEIKEDMKRGQEEMKQKLEEKLQEMKTTIEDSNTKLENKLKEFEEVVEEEINQVKEEVKAVEGELSETKEDKKEINNRRYGNKTLRGEALEVLRTIPEASPNYATLTSALERRYGDAHLQHVYQAQLRSRRQRFEEILQQYEADISRMVNLAYPTAPAEVIEQLLVSSFIEGLRDPEIGQLVRLARHKTISEALAQALEIEAAKQASRVTSKVRQIKTYQYQDRERKMQKPNKNLIDSIKDVLEKFNDGQNSEDSSTTRRRPIRCWTCGVEGHVKSRCPQLPTEQNQGNAN
;
A
#
# COMPACT_ATOMS: atom_id res chain seq x y z
N MET A 1 116.66 94.94 -23.98
CA MET A 1 116.01 93.62 -24.16
C MET A 1 115.36 93.06 -22.89
N LYS A 2 115.86 93.31 -21.67
CA LYS A 2 115.31 92.72 -20.43
C LYS A 2 113.91 93.21 -20.00
N ARG A 3 113.56 94.50 -20.17
CA ARG A 3 112.24 95.06 -19.77
C ARG A 3 111.03 94.49 -20.55
N GLY A 4 111.12 94.35 -21.88
CA GLY A 4 110.01 93.84 -22.69
C GLY A 4 109.69 92.36 -22.43
N GLN A 5 110.68 91.56 -22.01
CA GLN A 5 110.45 90.17 -21.58
C GLN A 5 109.82 90.08 -20.19
N GLU A 6 110.00 91.08 -19.32
CA GLU A 6 109.33 91.16 -18.02
C GLU A 6 107.84 91.55 -18.16
N GLU A 7 107.50 92.45 -19.08
CA GLU A 7 106.10 92.84 -19.34
C GLU A 7 105.27 91.68 -19.90
N ILE A 8 105.79 90.95 -20.90
CA ILE A 8 105.12 89.77 -21.45
C ILE A 8 104.92 88.69 -20.38
N LYS A 9 105.92 88.46 -19.52
CA LYS A 9 105.78 87.52 -18.39
C LYS A 9 104.73 87.98 -17.38
N LYS A 10 104.58 89.29 -17.18
CA LYS A 10 103.58 89.88 -16.27
C LYS A 10 102.17 89.74 -16.83
N ASP A 11 101.97 89.99 -18.12
CA ASP A 11 100.66 89.84 -18.76
C ASP A 11 100.27 88.37 -18.93
N MET A 12 101.23 87.48 -19.20
CA MET A 12 101.00 86.04 -19.20
C MET A 12 100.59 85.53 -17.80
N LYS A 13 101.22 86.04 -16.74
CA LYS A 13 100.79 85.74 -15.35
C LYS A 13 99.39 86.25 -15.04
N LYS A 14 99.05 87.48 -15.46
CA LYS A 14 97.69 88.01 -15.29
C LYS A 14 96.63 87.23 -16.06
N SER A 15 96.94 86.81 -17.29
CA SER A 15 96.03 85.98 -18.10
C SER A 15 95.87 84.57 -17.52
N GLN A 16 96.93 83.99 -16.94
CA GLN A 16 96.83 82.72 -16.21
C GLN A 16 95.98 82.88 -14.95
N GLN A 17 96.19 83.96 -14.18
CA GLN A 17 95.36 84.28 -13.02
C GLN A 17 93.88 84.45 -13.40
N SER A 18 93.56 85.20 -14.46
CA SER A 18 92.17 85.37 -14.88
C SER A 18 91.54 84.05 -15.37
N GLN A 19 92.31 83.15 -16.00
CA GLN A 19 91.81 81.83 -16.38
C GLN A 19 91.60 80.90 -15.19
N GLU A 20 92.44 81.00 -14.16
CA GLU A 20 92.26 80.28 -12.90
C GLU A 20 91.01 80.79 -12.17
N GLU A 21 90.81 82.11 -12.07
CA GLU A 21 89.61 82.72 -11.47
C GLU A 21 88.32 82.27 -12.18
N ILE A 22 88.28 82.28 -13.52
CA ILE A 22 87.11 81.81 -14.28
C ILE A 22 86.83 80.32 -14.04
N LYS A 23 87.88 79.49 -13.93
CA LYS A 23 87.73 78.06 -13.63
C LYS A 23 87.24 77.83 -12.21
N GLU A 24 87.70 78.62 -11.25
CA GLU A 24 87.22 78.57 -9.86
C GLU A 24 85.76 79.00 -9.75
N ASP A 25 85.36 80.09 -10.43
CA ASP A 25 83.96 80.54 -10.48
C ASP A 25 83.04 79.50 -11.13
N MET A 26 83.50 78.83 -12.19
CA MET A 26 82.74 77.75 -12.83
C MET A 26 82.58 76.54 -11.91
N LYS A 27 83.65 76.14 -11.21
CA LYS A 27 83.59 75.06 -10.22
C LYS A 27 82.64 75.42 -9.08
N ARG A 28 82.73 76.65 -8.55
CA ARG A 28 81.83 77.16 -7.52
C ARG A 28 80.37 77.12 -7.97
N GLY A 29 80.08 77.58 -9.20
CA GLY A 29 78.73 77.52 -9.77
C GLY A 29 78.20 76.09 -9.96
N GLN A 30 79.05 75.15 -10.37
CA GLN A 30 78.69 73.72 -10.45
C GLN A 30 78.41 73.13 -9.07
N GLU A 31 79.20 73.50 -8.07
CA GLU A 31 79.06 73.02 -6.69
C GLU A 31 77.79 73.58 -6.03
N GLU A 32 77.47 74.85 -6.24
CA GLU A 32 76.19 75.45 -5.82
C GLU A 32 74.97 74.79 -6.49
N MET A 33 75.06 74.48 -7.79
CA MET A 33 73.98 73.79 -8.51
C MET A 33 73.78 72.36 -7.98
N LYS A 34 74.89 71.67 -7.70
CA LYS A 34 74.86 70.33 -7.11
C LYS A 34 74.24 70.36 -5.70
N GLN A 35 74.61 71.33 -4.87
CA GLN A 35 74.02 71.51 -3.54
C GLN A 35 72.52 71.76 -3.60
N LYS A 36 72.05 72.67 -4.48
CA LYS A 36 70.61 72.92 -4.67
C LYS A 36 69.85 71.70 -5.18
N LEU A 37 70.47 70.88 -6.03
CA LEU A 37 69.88 69.64 -6.51
C LEU A 37 69.77 68.61 -5.38
N GLU A 38 70.82 68.47 -4.57
CA GLU A 38 70.83 67.58 -3.39
C GLU A 38 69.80 68.00 -2.34
N GLU A 39 69.66 69.30 -2.07
CA GLU A 39 68.64 69.85 -1.17
C GLU A 39 67.23 69.52 -1.65
N LYS A 40 66.92 69.78 -2.93
CA LYS A 40 65.61 69.42 -3.52
C LYS A 40 65.34 67.91 -3.51
N LEU A 41 66.36 67.09 -3.71
CA LEU A 41 66.23 65.63 -3.62
C LEU A 41 65.94 65.19 -2.19
N GLN A 42 66.56 65.83 -1.20
CA GLN A 42 66.27 65.56 0.22
C GLN A 42 64.85 65.97 0.60
N GLU A 43 64.38 67.16 0.19
CA GLU A 43 63.00 67.59 0.41
C GLU A 43 61.97 66.66 -0.26
N MET A 44 62.24 66.22 -1.49
CA MET A 44 61.38 65.27 -2.18
C MET A 44 61.35 63.92 -1.45
N LYS A 45 62.49 63.48 -0.92
CA LYS A 45 62.58 62.23 -0.17
C LYS A 45 61.77 62.29 1.13
N THR A 46 61.88 63.37 1.90
CA THR A 46 61.12 63.53 3.15
C THR A 46 59.61 63.61 2.90
N THR A 47 59.18 64.33 1.85
CA THR A 47 57.75 64.40 1.49
C THR A 47 57.16 63.05 1.03
N ILE A 48 57.95 62.22 0.35
CA ILE A 48 57.56 60.85 0.00
C ILE A 48 57.48 59.97 1.26
N GLU A 49 58.46 60.05 2.16
CA GLU A 49 58.46 59.31 3.42
C GLU A 49 57.25 59.69 4.30
N ASP A 50 56.93 60.97 4.43
CA ASP A 50 55.74 61.46 5.13
C ASP A 50 54.42 60.99 4.50
N SER A 51 54.39 60.89 3.16
CA SER A 51 53.20 60.41 2.46
C SER A 51 53.02 58.90 2.61
N ASN A 52 54.12 58.14 2.55
CA ASN A 52 54.10 56.69 2.74
C ASN A 52 53.68 56.33 4.16
N THR A 53 54.22 57.01 5.18
CA THR A 53 53.81 56.78 6.58
C THR A 53 52.33 57.09 6.81
N LYS A 54 51.79 58.15 6.21
CA LYS A 54 50.35 58.44 6.24
C LYS A 54 49.51 57.34 5.57
N LEU A 55 49.96 56.82 4.43
CA LEU A 55 49.27 55.73 3.73
C LEU A 55 49.31 54.44 4.54
N GLU A 56 50.45 54.09 5.13
CA GLU A 56 50.59 52.92 5.99
C GLU A 56 49.67 52.99 7.21
N ASN A 57 49.56 54.15 7.85
CA ASN A 57 48.67 54.33 9.00
C ASN A 57 47.20 54.19 8.58
N LYS A 58 46.78 54.80 7.46
CA LYS A 58 45.41 54.63 6.94
C LYS A 58 45.10 53.20 6.52
N LEU A 59 46.08 52.48 5.99
CA LEU A 59 45.92 51.06 5.66
C LEU A 59 45.68 50.22 6.92
N LYS A 60 46.46 50.45 7.99
CA LYS A 60 46.27 49.78 9.27
C LYS A 60 44.90 50.09 9.89
N GLU A 61 44.50 51.35 9.91
CA GLU A 61 43.16 51.75 10.39
C GLU A 61 42.04 51.04 9.60
N PHE A 62 42.19 50.92 8.27
CA PHE A 62 41.23 50.21 7.44
C PHE A 62 41.22 48.70 7.71
N GLU A 63 42.39 48.08 7.89
CA GLU A 63 42.51 46.66 8.22
C GLU A 63 41.84 46.34 9.57
N GLU A 64 42.04 47.18 10.59
CA GLU A 64 41.40 47.02 11.91
C GLU A 64 39.87 47.06 11.80
N VAL A 65 39.30 48.04 11.09
CA VAL A 65 37.85 48.15 10.90
C VAL A 65 37.28 46.93 10.15
N VAL A 66 37.96 46.45 9.11
CA VAL A 66 37.52 45.27 8.36
C VAL A 66 37.58 44.01 9.22
N GLU A 67 38.59 43.84 10.05
CA GLU A 67 38.68 42.71 10.98
C GLU A 67 37.55 42.74 12.02
N GLU A 68 37.21 43.91 12.55
CA GLU A 68 36.08 44.08 13.46
C GLU A 68 34.74 43.70 12.80
N GLU A 69 34.45 44.22 11.60
CA GLU A 69 33.22 43.90 10.86
C GLU A 69 33.12 42.40 10.54
N ILE A 70 34.22 41.78 10.09
CA ILE A 70 34.27 40.34 9.82
C ILE A 70 33.95 39.54 11.09
N ASN A 71 34.50 39.95 12.24
CA ASN A 71 34.26 39.25 13.50
C ASN A 71 32.82 39.40 13.97
N GLN A 72 32.22 40.57 13.81
CA GLN A 72 30.79 40.77 14.10
C GLN A 72 29.91 39.86 13.23
N VAL A 73 30.13 39.85 11.92
CA VAL A 73 29.37 39.00 10.99
C VAL A 73 29.53 37.52 11.32
N LYS A 74 30.73 37.07 11.70
CA LYS A 74 30.96 35.68 12.11
C LYS A 74 30.13 35.30 13.35
N GLU A 75 30.04 36.17 14.34
CA GLU A 75 29.24 35.90 15.54
C GLU A 75 27.73 35.90 15.23
N GLU A 76 27.25 36.82 14.38
CA GLU A 76 25.86 36.83 13.91
C GLU A 76 25.52 35.56 13.12
N VAL A 77 26.41 35.11 12.23
CA VAL A 77 26.24 33.85 11.48
C VAL A 77 26.18 32.66 12.41
N LYS A 78 27.06 32.56 13.41
CA LYS A 78 27.02 31.47 14.41
C LYS A 78 25.71 31.46 15.20
N ALA A 79 25.21 32.63 15.60
CA ALA A 79 23.94 32.74 16.31
C ALA A 79 22.77 32.24 15.45
N VAL A 80 22.71 32.68 14.18
CA VAL A 80 21.70 32.23 13.22
C VAL A 80 21.80 30.74 12.92
N GLU A 81 23.02 30.19 12.80
CA GLU A 81 23.23 28.74 12.64
C GLU A 81 22.75 27.95 13.86
N GLY A 82 22.96 28.47 15.07
CA GLY A 82 22.43 27.92 16.31
C GLY A 82 20.90 27.87 16.30
N GLU A 83 20.23 29.00 16.08
CA GLU A 83 18.76 29.08 16.00
C GLU A 83 18.19 28.19 14.88
N LEU A 84 18.88 28.09 13.74
CA LEU A 84 18.47 27.23 12.64
C LEU A 84 18.60 25.74 12.99
N SER A 85 19.59 25.37 13.81
CA SER A 85 19.78 23.98 14.27
C SER A 85 18.70 23.57 15.26
N GLU A 86 18.40 24.41 16.25
CA GLU A 86 17.36 24.18 17.26
C GLU A 86 15.97 24.09 16.60
N THR A 87 15.65 25.02 15.68
CA THR A 87 14.35 25.00 14.98
C THR A 87 14.17 23.79 14.05
N LYS A 88 15.25 23.18 13.54
CA LYS A 88 15.18 21.95 12.72
C LYS A 88 14.93 20.72 13.58
N GLU A 89 15.54 20.64 14.75
CA GLU A 89 15.31 19.55 15.71
C GLU A 89 13.91 19.63 16.32
N ASP A 90 13.49 20.82 16.74
CA ASP A 90 12.14 21.06 17.24
C ASP A 90 11.06 20.71 16.20
N LYS A 91 11.24 21.10 14.93
CA LYS A 91 10.29 20.74 13.87
C LYS A 91 10.26 19.23 13.60
N LYS A 92 11.39 18.52 13.66
CA LYS A 92 11.44 17.06 13.49
C LYS A 92 10.78 16.33 14.66
N GLU A 93 11.06 16.75 15.89
CA GLU A 93 10.51 16.13 17.10
C GLU A 93 9.01 16.41 17.24
N ILE A 94 8.58 17.65 16.96
CA ILE A 94 7.15 17.99 16.93
C ILE A 94 6.44 17.24 15.81
N ASN A 95 7.03 17.05 14.61
CA ASN A 95 6.34 16.31 13.55
C ASN A 95 6.13 14.83 13.92
N ASN A 96 7.16 14.18 14.48
CA ASN A 96 7.09 12.74 14.76
C ASN A 96 6.18 12.45 15.98
N ARG A 97 6.26 13.28 17.02
CA ARG A 97 5.46 13.10 18.25
C ARG A 97 4.01 13.57 18.09
N ARG A 98 3.74 14.58 17.25
CA ARG A 98 2.41 15.21 17.12
C ARG A 98 1.53 14.58 16.04
N TYR A 99 2.07 14.06 14.93
CA TYR A 99 1.23 13.56 13.82
C TYR A 99 1.05 12.04 13.78
N GLY A 100 2.00 11.26 14.32
CA GLY A 100 1.85 9.80 14.44
C GLY A 100 0.80 9.40 15.48
N ASN A 101 0.87 10.00 16.67
CA ASN A 101 0.00 9.66 17.81
C ASN A 101 -1.37 10.36 17.82
N LYS A 102 -1.56 11.46 17.07
CA LYS A 102 -2.87 12.14 17.00
C LYS A 102 -3.80 11.61 15.91
N THR A 103 -3.24 10.98 14.87
CA THR A 103 -4.00 10.56 13.68
C THR A 103 -4.38 9.08 13.76
N LEU A 104 -3.45 8.22 14.17
CA LEU A 104 -3.71 6.79 14.35
C LEU A 104 -4.51 6.59 15.65
N ARG A 105 -5.66 5.93 15.54
CA ARG A 105 -6.57 5.64 16.66
C ARG A 105 -6.88 4.15 16.70
N GLY A 106 -7.17 3.63 17.89
CA GLY A 106 -7.55 2.23 18.08
C GLY A 106 -6.44 1.25 17.70
N GLU A 107 -6.79 0.13 17.05
CA GLU A 107 -5.83 -0.93 16.67
C GLU A 107 -4.70 -0.45 15.76
N ALA A 108 -4.92 0.62 14.99
CA ALA A 108 -3.89 1.19 14.13
C ALA A 108 -2.75 1.84 14.94
N LEU A 109 -3.01 2.27 16.18
CA LEU A 109 -1.99 2.80 17.09
C LEU A 109 -1.07 1.69 17.63
N GLU A 110 -1.57 0.46 17.78
CA GLU A 110 -0.76 -0.68 18.21
C GLU A 110 0.34 -1.02 17.20
N VAL A 111 0.20 -0.63 15.93
CA VAL A 111 1.25 -0.79 14.92
C VAL A 111 2.51 0.01 15.29
N LEU A 112 2.37 1.19 15.91
CA LEU A 112 3.51 2.00 16.36
C LEU A 112 4.35 1.29 17.42
N ARG A 113 3.72 0.48 18.29
CA ARG A 113 4.40 -0.28 19.34
C ARG A 113 5.20 -1.46 18.80
N THR A 114 4.88 -1.91 17.59
CA THR A 114 5.57 -3.01 16.92
C THR A 114 6.77 -2.58 16.09
N ILE A 115 6.99 -1.27 15.92
CA ILE A 115 8.11 -0.72 15.16
C ILE A 115 9.30 -0.52 16.11
N PRO A 116 10.52 -0.98 15.75
CA PRO A 116 11.70 -0.78 16.59
C PRO A 116 12.00 0.71 16.85
N GLU A 117 12.26 1.06 18.11
CA GLU A 117 12.54 2.44 18.56
C GLU A 117 13.83 3.03 17.98
N ALA A 118 14.71 2.19 17.42
CA ALA A 118 16.02 2.59 16.90
C ALA A 118 15.96 3.43 15.61
N SER A 119 14.85 3.42 14.86
CA SER A 119 14.67 4.30 13.68
C SER A 119 13.20 4.39 13.24
N PRO A 120 12.36 5.25 13.86
CA PRO A 120 10.99 5.47 13.43
C PRO A 120 10.96 6.32 12.16
N ASN A 121 11.35 5.72 11.04
CA ASN A 121 11.25 6.33 9.72
C ASN A 121 9.83 6.15 9.18
N TYR A 122 9.31 7.16 8.49
CA TYR A 122 7.98 7.12 7.86
C TYR A 122 7.81 5.88 6.97
N ALA A 123 8.84 5.51 6.20
CA ALA A 123 8.83 4.31 5.37
C ALA A 123 8.56 3.02 6.18
N THR A 124 9.18 2.88 7.35
CA THR A 124 9.00 1.72 8.23
C THR A 124 7.57 1.66 8.78
N LEU A 125 6.99 2.82 9.12
CA LEU A 125 5.59 2.91 9.54
C LEU A 125 4.62 2.54 8.42
N THR A 126 4.83 3.09 7.22
CA THR A 126 3.98 2.81 6.05
C THR A 126 4.02 1.33 5.71
N SER A 127 5.20 0.70 5.64
CA SER A 127 5.31 -0.74 5.38
C SER A 127 4.69 -1.60 6.50
N ALA A 128 4.78 -1.19 7.76
CA ALA A 128 4.13 -1.90 8.88
C ALA A 128 2.60 -1.82 8.81
N LEU A 129 2.06 -0.65 8.41
CA LEU A 129 0.64 -0.45 8.17
C LEU A 129 0.17 -1.21 6.95
N GLU A 130 0.89 -1.18 5.83
CA GLU A 130 0.60 -1.97 4.63
C GLU A 130 0.63 -3.47 4.91
N ARG A 131 1.54 -3.97 5.74
CA ARG A 131 1.55 -5.39 6.09
C ARG A 131 0.33 -5.83 6.91
N ARG A 132 -0.17 -4.96 7.80
CA ARG A 132 -1.31 -5.28 8.68
C ARG A 132 -2.68 -4.97 8.06
N TYR A 133 -2.77 -3.88 7.30
CA TYR A 133 -4.01 -3.33 6.76
C TYR A 133 -4.03 -3.22 5.24
N GLY A 134 -2.90 -3.49 4.58
CA GLY A 134 -2.84 -3.48 3.13
C GLY A 134 -3.71 -4.57 2.53
N ASP A 135 -4.20 -4.28 1.35
CA ASP A 135 -5.11 -5.12 0.57
C ASP A 135 -4.37 -6.13 -0.32
N ALA A 136 -3.04 -6.06 -0.40
CA ALA A 136 -2.23 -6.98 -1.20
C ALA A 136 -2.50 -8.46 -0.87
N HIS A 137 -2.57 -8.82 0.42
CA HIS A 137 -2.92 -10.18 0.84
C HIS A 137 -4.42 -10.50 0.69
N LEU A 138 -5.27 -9.47 0.61
CA LEU A 138 -6.71 -9.59 0.41
C LEU A 138 -7.07 -9.80 -1.07
N GLN A 139 -6.16 -9.52 -2.01
CA GLN A 139 -6.40 -9.74 -3.46
C GLN A 139 -6.91 -11.15 -3.75
N HIS A 140 -6.23 -12.18 -3.24
CA HIS A 140 -6.65 -13.57 -3.43
C HIS A 140 -8.01 -13.88 -2.79
N VAL A 141 -8.32 -13.23 -1.67
CA VAL A 141 -9.63 -13.36 -1.00
C VAL A 141 -10.73 -12.76 -1.89
N TYR A 142 -10.51 -11.56 -2.44
CA TYR A 142 -11.46 -10.93 -3.35
C TYR A 142 -11.62 -11.70 -4.66
N GLN A 143 -10.55 -12.29 -5.20
CA GLN A 143 -10.64 -13.19 -6.36
C GLN A 143 -11.50 -14.42 -6.07
N ALA A 144 -11.35 -15.03 -4.89
CA ALA A 144 -12.17 -16.16 -4.47
C ALA A 144 -13.65 -15.75 -4.25
N GLN A 145 -13.88 -14.61 -3.59
CA GLN A 145 -15.21 -14.06 -3.36
C GLN A 145 -15.93 -13.75 -4.68
N LEU A 146 -15.24 -13.10 -5.62
CA LEU A 146 -15.77 -12.76 -6.95
C LEU A 146 -16.26 -13.99 -7.72
N ARG A 147 -15.49 -15.10 -7.72
CA ARG A 147 -15.90 -16.34 -8.41
C ARG A 147 -17.20 -16.93 -7.85
N SER A 148 -17.37 -16.85 -6.53
CA SER A 148 -18.56 -17.35 -5.84
C SER A 148 -19.74 -16.38 -5.85
N ARG A 149 -19.51 -15.13 -6.27
CA ARG A 149 -20.50 -14.07 -6.15
C ARG A 149 -21.67 -14.31 -7.11
N ARG A 150 -22.89 -14.30 -6.56
CA ARG A 150 -24.16 -14.37 -7.30
C ARG A 150 -25.12 -13.32 -6.74
N GLN A 151 -25.95 -12.72 -7.59
CA GLN A 151 -26.94 -11.72 -7.22
C GLN A 151 -27.92 -12.30 -6.19
N ARG A 152 -28.12 -11.60 -5.06
CA ARG A 152 -29.04 -12.04 -4.00
C ARG A 152 -30.49 -11.77 -4.37
N PHE A 153 -31.43 -12.42 -3.68
CA PHE A 153 -32.86 -12.26 -3.97
C PHE A 153 -33.38 -10.83 -3.73
N GLU A 154 -32.88 -10.17 -2.70
CA GLU A 154 -33.29 -8.80 -2.33
C GLU A 154 -32.44 -7.72 -3.01
N GLU A 155 -31.44 -8.12 -3.78
CA GLU A 155 -30.47 -7.21 -4.38
C GLU A 155 -30.90 -6.78 -5.79
N ILE A 156 -31.00 -5.46 -5.99
CA ILE A 156 -31.29 -4.86 -7.29
C ILE A 156 -30.06 -4.92 -8.22
N LEU A 157 -30.29 -4.91 -9.53
CA LEU A 157 -29.21 -5.05 -10.52
C LEU A 157 -28.10 -4.00 -10.38
N GLN A 158 -28.45 -2.76 -10.02
CA GLN A 158 -27.49 -1.67 -9.83
C GLN A 158 -26.60 -1.89 -8.58
N GLN A 159 -27.17 -2.37 -7.48
CA GLN A 159 -26.39 -2.70 -6.28
C GLN A 159 -25.43 -3.85 -6.54
N TYR A 160 -25.92 -4.85 -7.29
CA TYR A 160 -25.11 -5.99 -7.70
C TYR A 160 -23.95 -5.57 -8.61
N GLU A 161 -24.21 -4.73 -9.60
CA GLU A 161 -23.17 -4.15 -10.47
C GLU A 161 -22.13 -3.39 -9.67
N ALA A 162 -22.54 -2.48 -8.78
CA ALA A 162 -21.62 -1.70 -7.97
C ALA A 162 -20.73 -2.58 -7.07
N ASP A 163 -21.28 -3.66 -6.51
CA ASP A 163 -20.51 -4.60 -5.68
C ASP A 163 -19.51 -5.42 -6.52
N ILE A 164 -19.90 -5.87 -7.71
CA ILE A 164 -18.99 -6.52 -8.67
C ILE A 164 -17.86 -5.56 -9.08
N SER A 165 -18.21 -4.32 -9.41
CA SER A 165 -17.27 -3.24 -9.74
C SER A 165 -16.26 -3.01 -8.62
N ARG A 166 -16.72 -2.94 -7.37
CA ARG A 166 -15.85 -2.83 -6.21
C ARG A 166 -14.94 -4.06 -6.04
N MET A 167 -15.49 -5.27 -6.15
CA MET A 167 -14.72 -6.51 -5.96
C MET A 167 -13.67 -6.75 -7.03
N VAL A 168 -13.95 -6.48 -8.30
CA VAL A 168 -12.97 -6.65 -9.38
C VAL A 168 -11.79 -5.71 -9.20
N ASN A 169 -12.03 -4.45 -8.87
CA ASN A 169 -10.97 -3.47 -8.62
C ASN A 169 -10.07 -3.86 -7.44
N LEU A 170 -10.65 -4.43 -6.38
CA LEU A 170 -9.88 -4.95 -5.23
C LEU A 170 -9.15 -6.27 -5.54
N ALA A 171 -9.69 -7.10 -6.42
CA ALA A 171 -9.12 -8.39 -6.82
C ALA A 171 -7.96 -8.25 -7.83
N TYR A 172 -7.97 -7.20 -8.65
CA TYR A 172 -7.02 -6.99 -9.75
C TYR A 172 -6.55 -5.53 -9.86
N PRO A 173 -5.89 -4.96 -8.84
CA PRO A 173 -5.48 -3.56 -8.85
C PRO A 173 -4.39 -3.22 -9.88
N THR A 174 -3.63 -4.22 -10.35
CA THR A 174 -2.55 -4.05 -11.33
C THR A 174 -2.97 -4.36 -12.78
N ALA A 175 -4.20 -4.80 -12.99
CA ALA A 175 -4.67 -5.18 -14.32
C ALA A 175 -4.94 -3.95 -15.21
N PRO A 176 -4.74 -4.05 -16.53
CA PRO A 176 -5.10 -2.98 -17.46
C PRO A 176 -6.62 -2.80 -17.53
N ALA A 177 -7.06 -1.56 -17.79
CA ALA A 177 -8.48 -1.19 -17.78
C ALA A 177 -9.35 -2.05 -18.73
N GLU A 178 -8.82 -2.45 -19.89
CA GLU A 178 -9.53 -3.31 -20.85
C GLU A 178 -9.84 -4.70 -20.28
N VAL A 179 -8.90 -5.29 -19.54
CA VAL A 179 -9.10 -6.60 -18.88
C VAL A 179 -10.06 -6.47 -17.71
N ILE A 180 -10.00 -5.34 -16.99
CA ILE A 180 -10.95 -5.05 -15.90
C ILE A 180 -12.39 -5.00 -16.45
N GLU A 181 -12.64 -4.26 -17.53
CA GLU A 181 -13.98 -4.19 -18.16
C GLU A 181 -14.48 -5.57 -18.62
N GLN A 182 -13.61 -6.38 -19.21
CA GLN A 182 -13.98 -7.75 -19.61
C GLN A 182 -14.37 -8.61 -18.40
N LEU A 183 -13.59 -8.54 -17.31
CA LEU A 183 -13.86 -9.26 -16.06
C LEU A 183 -15.15 -8.77 -15.39
N LEU A 184 -15.42 -7.47 -15.44
CA LEU A 184 -16.64 -6.86 -14.93
C LEU A 184 -17.86 -7.41 -15.66
N VAL A 185 -17.87 -7.34 -16.99
CA VAL A 185 -18.96 -7.85 -17.83
C VAL A 185 -19.16 -9.36 -17.61
N SER A 186 -18.08 -10.16 -17.63
CA SER A 186 -18.19 -11.60 -17.46
C SER A 186 -18.73 -11.98 -16.08
N SER A 187 -18.20 -11.38 -15.01
CA SER A 187 -18.59 -11.66 -13.63
C SER A 187 -20.02 -11.19 -13.34
N PHE A 188 -20.43 -10.05 -13.89
CA PHE A 188 -21.80 -9.57 -13.81
C PHE A 188 -22.76 -10.59 -14.43
N ILE A 189 -22.54 -10.98 -15.70
CA ILE A 189 -23.42 -11.89 -16.44
C ILE A 189 -23.49 -13.28 -15.78
N GLU A 190 -22.35 -13.82 -15.32
CA GLU A 190 -22.29 -15.14 -14.67
C GLU A 190 -23.03 -15.20 -13.34
N GLY A 191 -23.13 -14.08 -12.63
CA GLY A 191 -23.81 -14.03 -11.36
C GLY A 191 -25.21 -13.43 -11.37
N LEU A 192 -25.78 -13.12 -12.54
CA LEU A 192 -27.19 -12.75 -12.66
C LEU A 192 -28.09 -13.89 -12.17
N ARG A 193 -29.10 -13.52 -11.37
CA ARG A 193 -30.05 -14.46 -10.75
C ARG A 193 -31.05 -15.03 -11.76
N ASP A 194 -31.54 -14.21 -12.67
CA ASP A 194 -32.51 -14.63 -13.67
C ASP A 194 -31.75 -15.20 -14.89
N PRO A 195 -31.86 -16.51 -15.16
CA PRO A 195 -31.11 -17.14 -16.24
C PRO A 195 -31.53 -16.64 -17.62
N GLU A 196 -32.76 -16.16 -17.79
CA GLU A 196 -33.21 -15.59 -19.08
C GLU A 196 -32.55 -14.24 -19.33
N ILE A 197 -32.52 -13.36 -18.32
CA ILE A 197 -31.81 -12.07 -18.42
C ILE A 197 -30.33 -12.32 -18.68
N GLY A 198 -29.70 -13.22 -17.92
CA GLY A 198 -28.30 -13.56 -18.09
C GLY A 198 -27.97 -14.10 -19.48
N GLN A 199 -28.83 -14.96 -20.06
CA GLN A 199 -28.62 -15.48 -21.40
C GLN A 199 -28.75 -14.40 -22.48
N LEU A 200 -29.77 -13.54 -22.38
CA LEU A 200 -30.00 -12.46 -23.35
C LEU A 200 -28.86 -11.43 -23.34
N VAL A 201 -28.42 -11.03 -22.14
CA VAL A 201 -27.30 -10.11 -21.97
C VAL A 201 -25.99 -10.72 -22.49
N ARG A 202 -25.79 -12.03 -22.33
CA ARG A 202 -24.61 -12.75 -22.86
C ARG A 202 -24.55 -12.73 -24.40
N LEU A 203 -25.69 -12.83 -25.06
CA LEU A 203 -25.77 -12.87 -26.52
C LEU A 203 -25.46 -11.51 -27.17
N ALA A 204 -25.71 -10.41 -26.47
CA ALA A 204 -25.50 -9.05 -26.98
C ALA A 204 -24.03 -8.58 -27.01
N ARG A 205 -23.11 -9.30 -26.36
CA ARG A 205 -21.64 -9.05 -26.42
C ARG A 205 -21.23 -7.61 -26.07
N HIS A 206 -21.69 -7.12 -24.92
CA HIS A 206 -21.33 -5.80 -24.39
C HIS A 206 -19.81 -5.64 -24.19
N LYS A 207 -19.34 -4.40 -24.38
CA LYS A 207 -17.93 -4.05 -24.13
C LYS A 207 -17.71 -3.49 -22.73
N THR A 208 -18.74 -2.87 -22.16
CA THR A 208 -18.68 -2.24 -20.84
C THR A 208 -19.74 -2.81 -19.91
N ILE A 209 -19.48 -2.77 -18.61
CA ILE A 209 -20.48 -3.20 -17.61
C ILE A 209 -21.71 -2.31 -17.61
N SER A 210 -21.57 -1.02 -17.91
CA SER A 210 -22.69 -0.07 -18.01
C SER A 210 -23.66 -0.42 -19.13
N GLU A 211 -23.16 -0.82 -20.30
CA GLU A 211 -24.00 -1.32 -21.40
C GLU A 211 -24.75 -2.60 -21.00
N ALA A 212 -24.05 -3.54 -20.35
CA ALA A 212 -24.66 -4.78 -19.87
C ALA A 212 -25.75 -4.53 -18.82
N LEU A 213 -25.53 -3.58 -17.90
CA LEU A 213 -26.51 -3.18 -16.90
C LEU A 213 -27.74 -2.52 -17.54
N ALA A 214 -27.53 -1.60 -18.49
CA ALA A 214 -28.63 -0.93 -19.20
C ALA A 214 -29.54 -1.94 -19.90
N GLN A 215 -28.95 -2.91 -20.63
CA GLN A 215 -29.74 -3.95 -21.28
C GLN A 215 -30.43 -4.88 -20.27
N ALA A 216 -29.77 -5.24 -19.18
CA ALA A 216 -30.38 -6.06 -18.13
C ALA A 216 -31.62 -5.38 -17.52
N LEU A 217 -31.55 -4.06 -17.28
CA LEU A 217 -32.66 -3.24 -16.79
C LEU A 217 -33.81 -3.16 -17.82
N GLU A 218 -33.50 -2.98 -19.10
CA GLU A 218 -34.51 -2.97 -20.18
C GLU A 218 -35.27 -4.30 -20.25
N ILE A 219 -34.55 -5.42 -20.17
CA ILE A 219 -35.14 -6.75 -20.18
C ILE A 219 -35.99 -6.98 -18.92
N GLU A 220 -35.50 -6.58 -17.74
CA GLU A 220 -36.24 -6.67 -16.49
C GLU A 220 -37.55 -5.88 -16.56
N ALA A 221 -37.50 -4.65 -17.07
CA ALA A 221 -38.68 -3.80 -17.27
C ALA A 221 -39.67 -4.41 -18.27
N ALA A 222 -39.20 -4.91 -19.41
CA ALA A 222 -40.02 -5.56 -20.42
C ALA A 222 -40.68 -6.85 -19.89
N LYS A 223 -39.95 -7.63 -19.09
CA LYS A 223 -40.46 -8.84 -18.43
C LYS A 223 -41.51 -8.51 -17.36
N GLN A 224 -41.30 -7.43 -16.60
CA GLN A 224 -42.28 -6.95 -15.63
C GLN A 224 -43.56 -6.46 -16.31
N ALA A 225 -43.45 -5.73 -17.43
CA ALA A 225 -44.60 -5.26 -18.20
C ALA A 225 -45.40 -6.42 -18.83
N SER A 226 -44.72 -7.42 -19.41
CA SER A 226 -45.37 -8.59 -20.00
C SER A 226 -46.00 -9.53 -18.97
N ARG A 227 -45.48 -9.59 -17.74
CA ARG A 227 -46.13 -10.31 -16.62
C ARG A 227 -47.49 -9.74 -16.25
N VAL A 228 -47.67 -8.42 -16.37
CA VAL A 228 -48.96 -7.76 -16.06
C VAL A 228 -50.02 -8.09 -17.11
N THR A 229 -49.63 -8.22 -18.38
CA THR A 229 -50.54 -8.53 -19.50
C THR A 229 -50.79 -10.03 -19.65
N SER A 230 -49.87 -10.88 -19.19
CA SER A 230 -49.94 -12.33 -19.32
C SER A 230 -50.49 -13.04 -18.08
N LYS A 231 -51.73 -12.73 -17.67
CA LYS A 231 -52.52 -13.67 -16.82
C LYS A 231 -53.04 -14.84 -17.67
N VAL A 232 -52.14 -15.51 -18.38
CA VAL A 232 -52.47 -16.72 -19.13
C VAL A 232 -52.46 -17.89 -18.15
N ARG A 233 -53.53 -18.71 -18.15
CA ARG A 233 -53.61 -19.94 -17.35
C ARG A 233 -52.32 -20.73 -17.54
N GLN A 234 -51.58 -20.93 -16.47
CA GLN A 234 -50.44 -21.84 -16.47
C GLN A 234 -50.93 -23.23 -16.90
N ILE A 235 -50.61 -23.62 -18.13
CA ILE A 235 -50.50 -25.03 -18.45
C ILE A 235 -49.30 -25.50 -17.65
N LYS A 236 -49.50 -26.40 -16.69
CA LYS A 236 -48.39 -27.14 -16.08
C LYS A 236 -47.67 -27.84 -17.22
N THR A 237 -46.61 -27.22 -17.72
CA THR A 237 -45.62 -27.94 -18.50
C THR A 237 -45.04 -28.95 -17.53
N TYR A 238 -45.36 -30.22 -17.73
CA TYR A 238 -44.68 -31.31 -17.08
C TYR A 238 -43.22 -31.21 -17.51
N GLN A 239 -42.41 -30.47 -16.75
CA GLN A 239 -40.97 -30.46 -16.91
C GLN A 239 -40.49 -31.89 -16.70
N TYR A 240 -40.05 -32.50 -17.79
CA TYR A 240 -39.41 -33.81 -17.82
C TYR A 240 -37.97 -33.69 -17.30
N GLN A 241 -37.77 -33.11 -16.12
CA GLN A 241 -36.44 -32.93 -15.52
C GLN A 241 -36.41 -33.18 -14.00
N ASP A 242 -37.36 -33.99 -13.51
CA ASP A 242 -37.44 -34.32 -12.08
C ASP A 242 -37.74 -35.81 -11.83
N ARG A 243 -37.41 -36.69 -12.80
CA ARG A 243 -37.54 -38.14 -12.65
C ARG A 243 -36.35 -38.82 -11.97
N GLU A 244 -35.20 -38.18 -11.85
CA GLU A 244 -34.05 -38.80 -11.16
C GLU A 244 -34.02 -38.53 -9.65
N ARG A 245 -34.71 -37.49 -9.14
CA ARG A 245 -34.76 -37.23 -7.68
C ARG A 245 -35.99 -37.80 -6.96
N LYS A 246 -36.99 -38.32 -7.68
CA LYS A 246 -38.18 -38.95 -7.08
C LYS A 246 -38.17 -40.48 -7.13
N MET A 247 -37.15 -41.09 -7.73
CA MET A 247 -36.92 -42.54 -7.73
C MET A 247 -35.84 -43.00 -6.73
N GLN A 248 -35.76 -42.34 -5.58
CA GLN A 248 -34.94 -42.82 -4.45
C GLN A 248 -35.45 -42.24 -3.12
N LYS A 249 -36.77 -42.28 -2.90
CA LYS A 249 -37.22 -42.43 -1.52
C LYS A 249 -37.22 -43.93 -1.26
N PRO A 250 -36.32 -44.46 -0.43
CA PRO A 250 -36.49 -45.83 -0.02
C PRO A 250 -37.88 -45.96 0.58
N ASN A 251 -38.60 -46.98 0.14
CA ASN A 251 -39.85 -47.37 0.77
C ASN A 251 -39.49 -47.62 2.24
N LYS A 252 -39.84 -46.70 3.15
CA LYS A 252 -39.41 -46.76 4.55
C LYS A 252 -39.70 -48.15 5.12
N ASN A 253 -40.86 -48.71 4.76
CA ASN A 253 -41.29 -50.05 5.11
C ASN A 253 -40.35 -51.17 4.60
N LEU A 254 -39.73 -51.01 3.42
CA LEU A 254 -38.77 -51.98 2.88
C LEU A 254 -37.39 -51.82 3.53
N ILE A 255 -36.93 -50.58 3.77
CA ILE A 255 -35.71 -50.36 4.55
C ILE A 255 -35.88 -50.85 5.98
N ASP A 256 -37.01 -50.57 6.62
CA ASP A 256 -37.32 -51.02 7.97
C ASP A 256 -37.40 -52.56 8.00
N SER A 257 -37.97 -53.19 6.97
CA SER A 257 -37.97 -54.67 6.86
C SER A 257 -36.58 -55.25 6.60
N ILE A 258 -35.75 -54.61 5.76
CA ILE A 258 -34.37 -55.04 5.50
C ILE A 258 -33.50 -54.82 6.75
N LYS A 259 -33.73 -53.74 7.48
CA LYS A 259 -33.05 -53.43 8.74
C LYS A 259 -33.44 -54.41 9.83
N ASP A 260 -34.72 -54.78 9.92
CA ASP A 260 -35.25 -55.79 10.84
C ASP A 260 -34.76 -57.22 10.48
N VAL A 261 -34.45 -57.50 9.20
CA VAL A 261 -33.77 -58.74 8.79
C VAL A 261 -32.26 -58.69 9.09
N LEU A 262 -31.59 -57.56 8.88
CA LEU A 262 -30.17 -57.40 9.20
C LEU A 262 -29.90 -57.45 10.71
N GLU A 263 -30.78 -56.83 11.52
CA GLU A 263 -30.71 -56.90 12.99
C GLU A 263 -30.88 -58.35 13.46
N LYS A 264 -31.84 -59.10 12.89
CA LYS A 264 -32.02 -60.54 13.17
C LYS A 264 -30.86 -61.44 12.70
N PHE A 265 -30.09 -61.01 11.70
CA PHE A 265 -28.88 -61.72 11.26
C PHE A 265 -27.66 -61.40 12.14
N ASN A 266 -27.62 -60.23 12.75
CA ASN A 266 -26.50 -59.78 13.58
C ASN A 266 -26.62 -60.25 15.05
N ASP A 267 -27.84 -60.54 15.52
CA ASP A 267 -28.10 -61.16 16.83
C ASP A 267 -27.71 -62.65 16.91
N GLY A 268 -27.23 -63.24 15.80
CA GLY A 268 -26.77 -64.63 15.73
C GLY A 268 -25.28 -64.84 16.03
N GLN A 269 -24.51 -63.78 16.24
CA GLN A 269 -23.08 -63.86 16.58
C GLN A 269 -22.72 -62.84 17.66
N ASN A 270 -23.12 -63.12 18.90
CA ASN A 270 -22.37 -62.84 20.13
C ASN A 270 -23.28 -63.15 21.33
N SER A 271 -23.11 -64.36 21.87
CA SER A 271 -23.59 -64.74 23.18
C SER A 271 -22.92 -63.88 24.25
N GLU A 272 -23.70 -63.20 25.10
CA GLU A 272 -23.69 -63.41 26.56
C GLU A 272 -24.67 -62.46 27.27
N ASP A 273 -25.52 -63.10 28.07
CA ASP A 273 -26.19 -62.64 29.28
C ASP A 273 -27.22 -61.48 29.31
N SER A 274 -28.43 -61.91 29.67
CA SER A 274 -29.25 -61.41 30.79
C SER A 274 -30.60 -60.76 30.45
N SER A 275 -31.64 -61.61 30.51
CA SER A 275 -33.01 -61.32 30.99
C SER A 275 -33.84 -60.28 30.19
N THR A 276 -35.05 -60.51 29.67
CA THR A 276 -36.21 -61.28 30.13
C THR A 276 -37.21 -61.38 28.95
N THR A 277 -37.77 -62.57 28.69
CA THR A 277 -39.21 -62.83 28.40
C THR A 277 -39.40 -64.26 27.93
N ARG A 278 -39.92 -65.09 28.83
CA ARG A 278 -40.21 -66.52 28.62
C ARG A 278 -41.29 -66.69 27.55
N ARG A 279 -40.98 -67.26 26.38
CA ARG A 279 -42.02 -67.87 25.51
C ARG A 279 -42.25 -69.31 25.96
N ARG A 280 -43.47 -69.61 26.40
CA ARG A 280 -43.86 -70.93 26.90
C ARG A 280 -43.95 -71.94 25.75
N PRO A 281 -43.48 -73.19 25.93
CA PRO A 281 -43.56 -74.23 24.91
C PRO A 281 -45.02 -74.62 24.60
N ILE A 282 -45.28 -74.91 23.32
CA ILE A 282 -46.60 -75.27 22.80
C ILE A 282 -47.04 -76.62 23.40
N ARG A 283 -48.19 -76.60 24.10
CA ARG A 283 -48.84 -77.76 24.71
C ARG A 283 -50.11 -78.13 23.94
N CYS A 284 -50.35 -79.42 23.78
CA CYS A 284 -51.56 -79.93 23.17
C CYS A 284 -52.79 -79.66 24.07
N TRP A 285 -53.85 -79.05 23.52
CA TRP A 285 -55.08 -78.77 24.26
C TRP A 285 -55.95 -80.00 24.58
N THR A 286 -55.55 -81.20 24.15
CA THR A 286 -56.30 -82.45 24.41
C THR A 286 -55.59 -83.38 25.39
N CYS A 287 -54.26 -83.57 25.25
CA CYS A 287 -53.49 -84.44 26.15
C CYS A 287 -52.53 -83.69 27.08
N GLY A 288 -52.36 -82.37 26.91
CA GLY A 288 -51.50 -81.53 27.74
C GLY A 288 -49.99 -81.68 27.51
N VAL A 289 -49.56 -82.63 26.67
CA VAL A 289 -48.15 -82.91 26.37
C VAL A 289 -47.57 -81.84 25.44
N GLU A 290 -46.32 -81.46 25.68
CA GLU A 290 -45.57 -80.50 24.86
C GLU A 290 -45.11 -81.10 23.53
N GLY A 291 -45.05 -80.29 22.47
CA GLY A 291 -44.48 -80.68 21.17
C GLY A 291 -45.48 -80.90 20.02
N HIS A 292 -46.79 -80.89 20.30
CA HIS A 292 -47.82 -80.92 19.26
C HIS A 292 -49.08 -80.16 19.69
N VAL A 293 -49.94 -79.84 18.72
CA VAL A 293 -51.24 -79.18 18.93
C VAL A 293 -52.38 -80.19 18.79
N LYS A 294 -53.60 -79.82 19.22
CA LYS A 294 -54.80 -80.69 19.24
C LYS A 294 -55.04 -81.47 17.94
N SER A 295 -54.79 -80.86 16.77
CA SER A 295 -54.99 -81.49 15.46
C SER A 295 -54.04 -82.64 15.13
N ARG A 296 -52.93 -82.78 15.87
CA ARG A 296 -51.94 -83.85 15.71
C ARG A 296 -51.79 -84.67 16.99
N CYS A 297 -52.82 -84.68 17.83
CA CYS A 297 -52.82 -85.45 19.06
C CYS A 297 -52.97 -86.95 18.74
N PRO A 298 -52.01 -87.81 19.14
CA PRO A 298 -52.09 -89.25 18.88
C PRO A 298 -53.18 -89.98 19.70
N GLN A 299 -53.93 -89.26 20.55
CA GLN A 299 -55.01 -89.81 21.40
C GLN A 299 -56.40 -89.27 21.07
N LEU A 300 -56.67 -88.83 19.84
CA LEU A 300 -58.02 -88.41 19.46
C LEU A 300 -59.01 -89.61 19.51
N PRO A 301 -60.14 -89.53 20.23
CA PRO A 301 -61.17 -90.55 20.17
C PRO A 301 -61.82 -90.54 18.79
N THR A 302 -61.87 -91.69 18.11
CA THR A 302 -62.65 -91.87 16.89
C THR A 302 -64.13 -91.92 17.25
N GLU A 303 -64.86 -90.82 17.08
CA GLU A 303 -66.32 -90.87 17.04
C GLU A 303 -66.82 -91.11 15.62
N GLN A 304 -67.67 -92.13 15.54
CA GLN A 304 -68.27 -92.70 14.36
C GLN A 304 -69.43 -91.82 13.85
N ASN A 305 -69.44 -91.63 12.54
CA ASN A 305 -70.57 -91.86 11.63
C ASN A 305 -71.98 -91.31 11.99
N GLN A 306 -72.50 -90.42 11.14
CA GLN A 306 -73.87 -90.30 10.61
C GLN A 306 -73.98 -88.94 9.88
N GLY A 307 -74.48 -88.77 8.66
CA GLY A 307 -75.11 -89.63 7.67
C GLY A 307 -75.47 -88.76 6.44
N ASN A 308 -75.49 -89.37 5.26
CA ASN A 308 -76.03 -88.81 4.02
C ASN A 308 -77.47 -88.30 4.18
N ALA A 309 -77.86 -87.26 3.45
CA ALA A 309 -78.80 -87.36 2.32
C ALA A 309 -79.29 -85.98 1.83
N ASN A 310 -79.24 -85.83 0.49
CA ASN A 310 -79.90 -84.88 -0.41
C ASN A 310 -79.54 -83.39 -0.34
#